data_AF-A0A960ULF6-F1
#
_entry.id   AF-A0A960ULF6-F1
#
_cell.length_a   1.000
_cell.length_b   1.000
_cell.length_c   1.000
_cell.angle_alpha   90.00
_cell.angle_beta   90.00
_cell.angle_gamma   90.00
#
_symmetry.space_group_name_H-M   'P 1'
#
loop_
_entity.id
_entity.type
_entity.pdbx_description
1 polymer ?
#
loop_
_entity_poly.entity_id
_entity_poly.type
_entity_poly.pdbx_seq_one_letter_code
_entity_poly.pdbx_strand_id
1 'polypeptide(L)'
;MEKQKTLIGAIASHDSVRKTVEFSTILRLLFERDPDLLSEFHFLMTRGTFNRCVLGKDVGDFQEAGQLTGLEGDARQFMIENTTVLPRNRDGGVILLSNLIVKKRCSILWTFLTPTTTHWMNPELLALIRLSDVWRAKRLLNFGSVEEWFTKEAHRDRHRRLQPVPPEFRLADGNLQKAVPSSSGATKIEFPRNSQSYSRESFAEKTIALIAHDEMKPRMIEFAVDFEFELARFKRILTTGTTGKRIADATSVLREKIQACNSGPLGGDIEIAVEVLFDQ
;
A
#
# COMPACT_ATOMS: atom_id res chain seq x y z
N MET A 1 -18.58 -1.27 -18.94
CA MET A 1 -18.35 -0.35 -17.80
C MET A 1 -17.36 -1.01 -16.87
N GLU A 2 -16.28 -0.32 -16.49
CA GLU A 2 -15.38 -0.84 -15.44
C GLU A 2 -16.16 -0.99 -14.13
N LYS A 3 -16.06 -2.16 -13.48
CA LYS A 3 -16.77 -2.45 -12.24
C LYS A 3 -16.17 -1.57 -11.14
N GLN A 4 -17.00 -0.76 -10.49
CA GLN A 4 -16.58 0.07 -9.38
C GLN A 4 -16.99 -0.56 -8.06
N LYS A 5 -16.08 -0.59 -7.09
CA LYS A 5 -16.29 -1.24 -5.78
C LYS A 5 -15.66 -0.45 -4.65
N THR A 6 -16.10 -0.72 -3.44
CA THR A 6 -15.43 -0.21 -2.24
C THR A 6 -14.19 -1.04 -1.93
N LEU A 7 -13.03 -0.38 -1.79
CA LEU A 7 -11.77 -1.07 -1.50
C LEU A 7 -11.60 -1.36 0.00
N ILE A 8 -11.21 -2.59 0.31
CA ILE A 8 -10.82 -3.03 1.65
C ILE A 8 -9.34 -3.40 1.64
N GLY A 9 -8.53 -2.67 2.38
CA GLY A 9 -7.16 -3.08 2.68
C GLY A 9 -7.18 -4.22 3.70
N ALA A 10 -6.40 -5.28 3.49
CA ALA A 10 -6.35 -6.38 4.44
C ALA A 10 -4.92 -6.89 4.65
N ILE A 11 -4.53 -6.96 5.93
CA ILE A 11 -3.24 -7.45 6.40
C ILE A 11 -3.48 -8.37 7.60
N ALA A 12 -2.79 -9.51 7.61
CA ALA A 12 -2.70 -10.40 8.76
C ALA A 12 -1.24 -10.64 9.15
N SER A 13 -0.98 -10.78 10.45
CA SER A 13 0.35 -11.13 10.98
C SER A 13 0.94 -12.35 10.26
N HIS A 14 2.25 -12.31 10.02
CA HIS A 14 2.95 -13.38 9.28
C HIS A 14 3.56 -14.45 10.18
N ASP A 15 3.45 -14.25 11.48
CA ASP A 15 4.05 -14.98 12.58
C ASP A 15 2.97 -15.32 13.64
N SER A 16 1.70 -15.30 13.24
CA SER A 16 0.59 -15.83 14.04
C SER A 16 -0.32 -16.72 13.20
N VAL A 17 -0.23 -18.03 13.43
CA VAL A 17 -1.14 -19.04 12.85
C VAL A 17 -2.58 -18.71 13.24
N ARG A 18 -2.83 -18.44 14.53
CA ARG A 18 -4.15 -18.05 15.05
C ARG A 18 -4.77 -16.89 14.27
N LYS A 19 -4.03 -15.79 14.03
CA LYS A 19 -4.57 -14.63 13.29
C LYS A 19 -4.84 -14.94 11.83
N THR A 20 -4.02 -15.79 11.22
CA THR A 20 -4.24 -16.28 9.86
C THR A 20 -5.52 -17.12 9.78
N VAL A 21 -5.72 -18.06 10.71
CA VAL A 21 -6.92 -18.91 10.78
C VAL A 21 -8.17 -18.08 11.07
N GLU A 22 -8.12 -17.14 12.02
CA GLU A 22 -9.23 -16.21 12.32
C GLU A 22 -9.63 -15.43 11.05
N PHE A 23 -8.64 -14.95 10.28
CA PHE A 23 -8.87 -14.20 9.04
C PHE A 23 -9.51 -15.07 7.95
N SER A 24 -8.99 -16.28 7.70
CA SER A 24 -9.58 -17.21 6.74
C SER A 24 -10.99 -17.62 7.15
N THR A 25 -11.21 -17.87 8.43
CA THR A 25 -12.50 -18.30 8.97
C THR A 25 -13.56 -17.22 8.77
N ILE A 26 -13.25 -15.96 9.09
CA ILE A 26 -14.22 -14.87 8.89
C ILE A 26 -14.53 -14.69 7.40
N LEU A 27 -13.54 -14.75 6.50
CA LEU A 27 -13.81 -14.64 5.06
C LEU A 27 -14.79 -15.71 4.57
N ARG A 28 -14.59 -16.97 4.99
CA ARG A 28 -15.50 -18.07 4.66
C ARG A 28 -16.90 -17.81 5.19
N LEU A 29 -17.03 -17.42 6.45
CA LEU A 29 -18.35 -17.16 7.08
C LEU A 29 -19.09 -15.99 6.43
N LEU A 30 -18.39 -14.94 6.03
CA LEU A 30 -19.00 -13.82 5.32
C LEU A 30 -19.48 -14.23 3.92
N PHE A 31 -18.69 -15.04 3.20
CA PHE A 31 -19.06 -15.58 1.90
C PHE A 31 -20.28 -16.51 2.00
N GLU A 32 -20.32 -17.40 2.98
CA GLU A 32 -21.46 -18.30 3.22
C GLU A 32 -22.74 -17.53 3.62
N ARG A 33 -22.58 -16.37 4.27
CA ARG A 33 -23.69 -15.58 4.77
C ARG A 33 -24.34 -14.70 3.70
N ASP A 34 -23.55 -13.94 2.95
CA ASP A 34 -24.03 -13.03 1.91
C ASP A 34 -22.93 -12.77 0.86
N PRO A 35 -22.78 -13.68 -0.12
CA PRO A 35 -21.74 -13.54 -1.14
C PRO A 35 -22.00 -12.35 -2.06
N ASP A 36 -23.27 -11.97 -2.27
CA ASP A 36 -23.66 -10.84 -3.10
C ASP A 36 -23.18 -9.52 -2.49
N LEU A 37 -23.45 -9.30 -1.19
CA LEU A 37 -22.95 -8.13 -0.47
C LEU A 37 -21.42 -8.11 -0.40
N LEU A 38 -20.78 -9.26 -0.15
CA LEU A 38 -19.32 -9.34 -0.11
C LEU A 38 -18.72 -8.99 -1.48
N SER A 39 -19.41 -9.30 -2.58
CA SER A 39 -18.97 -9.02 -3.96
C SER A 39 -18.95 -7.52 -4.31
N GLU A 40 -19.62 -6.67 -3.52
CA GLU A 40 -19.58 -5.21 -3.67
C GLU A 40 -18.26 -4.60 -3.17
N PHE A 41 -17.45 -5.39 -2.48
CA PHE A 41 -16.13 -5.00 -2.01
C PHE A 41 -15.02 -5.61 -2.88
N HIS A 42 -13.87 -4.95 -2.90
CA HIS A 42 -12.66 -5.46 -3.51
C HIS A 42 -11.50 -5.42 -2.54
N PHE A 43 -10.82 -6.55 -2.37
CA PHE A 43 -9.77 -6.69 -1.38
C PHE A 43 -8.41 -6.29 -1.95
N LEU A 44 -7.62 -5.64 -1.11
CA LEU A 44 -6.21 -5.31 -1.36
C LEU A 44 -5.38 -6.02 -0.31
N MET A 45 -4.75 -7.12 -0.71
CA MET A 45 -4.00 -7.98 0.21
C MET A 45 -2.53 -8.01 -0.18
N THR A 46 -1.63 -7.90 0.78
CA THR A 46 -0.21 -8.15 0.50
C THR A 46 0.00 -9.61 0.13
N ARG A 47 0.99 -9.90 -0.73
CA ARG A 47 1.23 -11.25 -1.27
C ARG A 47 1.34 -12.30 -0.17
N GLY A 48 2.00 -11.98 0.94
CA GLY A 48 2.12 -12.88 2.09
C GLY A 48 0.76 -13.17 2.76
N THR A 49 -0.04 -12.14 3.02
CA THR A 49 -1.37 -12.32 3.62
C THR A 49 -2.30 -13.10 2.70
N PHE A 50 -2.31 -12.79 1.40
CA PHE A 50 -3.11 -13.53 0.41
C PHE A 50 -2.70 -15.00 0.33
N ASN A 51 -1.40 -15.28 0.20
CA ASN A 51 -0.90 -16.65 0.12
C ASN A 51 -1.31 -17.46 1.35
N ARG A 52 -1.10 -16.94 2.56
CA ARG A 52 -1.42 -17.66 3.80
C ARG A 52 -2.91 -17.83 4.02
N CYS A 53 -3.68 -16.74 3.91
CA CYS A 53 -5.08 -16.75 4.33
C CYS A 53 -6.02 -17.31 3.24
N VAL A 54 -5.72 -17.08 1.96
CA VAL A 54 -6.60 -17.49 0.85
C VAL A 54 -6.10 -18.80 0.24
N LEU A 55 -4.81 -18.88 -0.12
CA LEU A 55 -4.27 -20.05 -0.81
C LEU A 55 -3.81 -21.18 0.11
N GLY A 56 -3.62 -20.92 1.41
CA GLY A 56 -2.98 -21.87 2.32
C GLY A 56 -1.51 -22.14 1.97
N LYS A 57 -0.83 -21.16 1.36
CA LYS A 57 0.56 -21.25 0.88
C LYS A 57 1.48 -20.29 1.65
N ASP A 58 2.79 -20.46 1.51
CA ASP A 58 3.81 -19.51 2.01
C ASP A 58 3.86 -19.49 3.56
N VAL A 59 4.16 -20.67 4.11
CA VAL A 59 4.12 -21.03 5.54
C VAL A 59 5.30 -20.49 6.36
N GLY A 60 6.15 -19.63 5.78
CA GLY A 60 7.31 -19.05 6.47
C GLY A 60 8.12 -20.07 7.28
N ASP A 61 8.55 -19.66 8.48
CA ASP A 61 9.20 -20.49 9.50
C ASP A 61 8.18 -21.07 10.52
N PHE A 62 6.88 -21.14 10.18
CA PHE A 62 5.90 -21.70 11.13
C PHE A 62 6.25 -23.17 11.41
N GLN A 63 6.60 -23.48 12.66
CA GLN A 63 6.84 -24.87 13.09
C GLN A 63 5.60 -25.76 12.91
N GLU A 64 4.40 -25.17 12.81
CA GLU A 64 3.11 -25.85 12.69
C GLU A 64 2.50 -25.71 11.28
N ALA A 65 3.30 -25.99 10.26
CA ALA A 65 2.88 -25.83 8.85
C ALA A 65 1.62 -26.62 8.44
N GLY A 66 1.27 -27.67 9.19
CA GLY A 66 0.09 -28.51 8.95
C GLY A 66 -1.26 -27.92 9.35
N GLN A 67 -1.30 -26.74 10.00
CA GLN A 67 -2.55 -26.13 10.47
C GLN A 67 -3.13 -25.05 9.53
N LEU A 68 -2.41 -24.65 8.47
CA LEU A 68 -2.87 -23.62 7.53
C LEU A 68 -3.45 -24.26 6.27
N THR A 69 -4.77 -24.39 6.20
CA THR A 69 -5.48 -24.95 5.03
C THR A 69 -5.87 -23.87 4.01
N GLY A 70 -5.93 -22.60 4.41
CA GLY A 70 -6.46 -21.51 3.59
C GLY A 70 -7.98 -21.62 3.41
N LEU A 71 -8.53 -20.95 2.40
CA LEU A 71 -9.94 -21.13 2.01
C LEU A 71 -10.08 -22.36 1.11
N GLU A 72 -11.26 -22.94 0.97
CA GLU A 72 -11.51 -24.07 0.05
C GLU A 72 -12.75 -23.79 -0.81
N GLY A 73 -12.92 -24.57 -1.88
CA GLY A 73 -14.08 -24.51 -2.78
C GLY A 73 -14.38 -23.11 -3.34
N ASP A 74 -15.67 -22.78 -3.40
CA ASP A 74 -16.18 -21.55 -4.01
C ASP A 74 -15.71 -20.29 -3.28
N ALA A 75 -15.52 -20.35 -1.96
CA ALA A 75 -15.02 -19.22 -1.18
C ALA A 75 -13.59 -18.84 -1.59
N ARG A 76 -12.73 -19.83 -1.89
CA ARG A 76 -11.37 -19.57 -2.41
C ARG A 76 -11.44 -18.89 -3.78
N GLN A 77 -12.26 -19.43 -4.68
CA GLN A 77 -12.37 -18.91 -6.05
C GLN A 77 -12.94 -17.49 -6.05
N PHE A 78 -13.96 -17.23 -5.24
CA PHE A 78 -14.51 -15.91 -5.02
C PHE A 78 -13.44 -14.92 -4.57
N MET A 79 -12.61 -15.27 -3.59
CA MET A 79 -11.55 -14.37 -3.11
C MET A 79 -10.45 -14.15 -4.15
N ILE A 80 -10.12 -15.14 -4.98
CA ILE A 80 -9.18 -14.99 -6.09
C ILE A 80 -9.67 -13.92 -7.08
N GLU A 81 -10.95 -13.91 -7.40
CA GLU A 81 -11.56 -12.98 -8.35
C GLU A 81 -11.77 -11.57 -7.78
N ASN A 82 -12.04 -11.47 -6.47
CA ASN A 82 -12.37 -10.22 -5.78
C ASN A 82 -11.20 -9.63 -4.98
N THR A 83 -9.96 -10.00 -5.32
CA THR A 83 -8.75 -9.48 -4.68
C THR A 83 -7.72 -9.00 -5.70
N THR A 84 -7.13 -7.83 -5.43
CA THR A 84 -5.85 -7.42 -6.01
C THR A 84 -4.73 -7.69 -5.02
N VAL A 85 -3.78 -8.52 -5.44
CA VAL A 85 -2.65 -8.94 -4.63
C VAL A 85 -1.50 -7.95 -4.82
N LEU A 86 -1.21 -7.21 -3.76
CA LEU A 86 -0.08 -6.30 -3.66
C LEU A 86 1.23 -7.08 -3.46
N PRO A 87 2.40 -6.48 -3.72
CA PRO A 87 3.71 -7.03 -3.38
C PRO A 87 3.83 -7.47 -1.91
N ARG A 88 4.91 -8.20 -1.56
CA ARG A 88 5.16 -8.52 -0.14
C ARG A 88 5.44 -7.24 0.64
N ASN A 89 5.32 -7.30 1.97
CA ASN A 89 5.56 -6.13 2.83
C ASN A 89 6.95 -5.52 2.58
N ARG A 90 7.98 -6.36 2.58
CA ARG A 90 9.38 -5.98 2.28
C ARG A 90 9.62 -5.46 0.86
N ASP A 91 8.69 -5.75 -0.06
CA ASP A 91 8.77 -5.29 -1.44
C ASP A 91 7.95 -4.01 -1.64
N GLY A 92 7.29 -3.45 -0.61
CA GLY A 92 6.52 -2.21 -0.72
C GLY A 92 5.01 -2.37 -0.84
N GLY A 93 4.45 -3.57 -0.62
CA GLY A 93 2.99 -3.78 -0.65
C GLY A 93 2.22 -2.93 0.38
N VAL A 94 2.80 -2.74 1.57
CA VAL A 94 2.23 -1.89 2.63
C VAL A 94 2.30 -0.41 2.27
N ILE A 95 3.34 0.00 1.52
CA ILE A 95 3.51 1.37 1.03
C ILE A 95 2.41 1.69 0.02
N LEU A 96 2.14 0.79 -0.94
CA LEU A 96 1.05 0.96 -1.91
C LEU A 96 -0.31 1.07 -1.20
N LEU A 97 -0.56 0.22 -0.19
CA LEU A 97 -1.80 0.28 0.56
C LEU A 97 -1.94 1.60 1.34
N SER A 98 -0.85 2.05 1.98
CA SER A 98 -0.78 3.34 2.67
C SER A 98 -1.08 4.49 1.73
N ASN A 99 -0.55 4.46 0.51
CA ASN A 99 -0.79 5.48 -0.51
C ASN A 99 -2.28 5.53 -0.89
N LEU A 100 -2.96 4.39 -1.03
CA LEU A 100 -4.39 4.36 -1.30
C LEU A 100 -5.22 4.95 -0.16
N ILE A 101 -4.79 4.80 1.09
CA ILE A 101 -5.43 5.47 2.24
C ILE A 101 -5.20 6.98 2.18
N VAL A 102 -3.96 7.42 1.94
CA VAL A 102 -3.58 8.85 1.84
C VAL A 102 -4.34 9.54 0.71
N LYS A 103 -4.46 8.90 -0.44
CA LYS A 103 -5.24 9.38 -1.59
C LYS A 103 -6.75 9.24 -1.39
N LYS A 104 -7.21 8.79 -0.22
CA LYS A 104 -8.61 8.54 0.14
C LYS A 104 -9.34 7.65 -0.88
N ARG A 105 -8.66 6.63 -1.40
CA ARG A 105 -9.21 5.60 -2.31
C ARG A 105 -9.56 4.31 -1.58
N CYS A 106 -8.83 4.01 -0.51
CA CYS A 106 -9.15 2.93 0.43
C CYS A 106 -9.50 3.54 1.79
N SER A 107 -10.62 3.13 2.39
CA SER A 107 -11.07 3.73 3.67
C SER A 107 -11.62 2.72 4.68
N ILE A 108 -11.44 1.43 4.40
CA ILE A 108 -11.69 0.31 5.30
C ILE A 108 -10.42 -0.51 5.31
N LEU A 109 -9.93 -0.84 6.50
CA LEU A 109 -8.71 -1.57 6.71
C LEU A 109 -8.95 -2.68 7.72
N TRP A 110 -8.66 -3.91 7.32
CA TRP A 110 -8.64 -5.09 8.18
C TRP A 110 -7.20 -5.36 8.59
N THR A 111 -6.89 -5.24 9.87
CA THR A 111 -5.55 -5.47 10.41
C THR A 111 -5.60 -6.54 11.49
N PHE A 112 -5.49 -7.80 11.09
CA PHE A 112 -5.45 -8.95 11.99
C PHE A 112 -4.03 -9.11 12.55
N LEU A 113 -3.67 -8.15 13.39
CA LEU A 113 -2.38 -8.06 14.06
C LEU A 113 -2.53 -8.52 15.51
N THR A 114 -1.41 -8.87 16.15
CA THR A 114 -1.39 -9.23 17.57
C THR A 114 -0.17 -8.59 18.24
N PRO A 115 -0.32 -8.01 19.45
CA PRO A 115 0.79 -7.37 20.16
C PRO A 115 1.98 -8.31 20.40
N THR A 116 1.76 -9.61 20.36
CA THR A 116 2.77 -10.65 20.56
C THR A 116 3.62 -10.95 19.33
N THR A 117 3.38 -10.27 18.20
CA THR A 117 4.06 -10.54 16.92
C THR A 117 4.97 -9.40 16.50
N THR A 118 5.93 -9.70 15.64
CA THR A 118 7.01 -8.84 15.12
C THR A 118 6.54 -7.66 14.25
N HIS A 119 5.23 -7.53 14.01
CA HIS A 119 4.64 -6.47 13.19
C HIS A 119 5.01 -5.02 13.64
N TRP A 120 5.16 -4.78 14.94
CA TRP A 120 5.70 -3.54 15.53
C TRP A 120 7.14 -3.20 15.13
N MET A 121 7.95 -4.18 14.69
CA MET A 121 9.29 -3.93 14.16
C MET A 121 9.27 -3.53 12.68
N ASN A 122 8.09 -3.50 12.04
CA ASN A 122 7.94 -3.09 10.65
C ASN A 122 7.47 -1.61 10.59
N PRO A 123 8.37 -0.67 10.24
CA PRO A 123 8.04 0.75 10.23
C PRO A 123 6.94 1.11 9.20
N GLU A 124 6.85 0.38 8.08
CA GLU A 124 5.81 0.62 7.06
C GLU A 124 4.41 0.33 7.61
N LEU A 125 4.28 -0.71 8.44
CA LEU A 125 3.02 -1.07 9.07
C LEU A 125 2.63 -0.07 10.16
N LEU A 126 3.58 0.40 10.95
CA LEU A 126 3.34 1.49 11.90
C LEU A 126 2.88 2.76 11.17
N ALA A 127 3.50 3.08 10.04
CA ALA A 127 3.09 4.20 9.19
C ALA A 127 1.67 4.01 8.65
N LEU A 128 1.31 2.82 8.17
CA LEU A 128 -0.04 2.49 7.72
C LEU A 128 -1.08 2.74 8.83
N ILE A 129 -0.82 2.25 10.04
CA ILE A 129 -1.71 2.40 11.19
C ILE A 129 -1.88 3.88 11.53
N ARG A 130 -0.78 4.65 11.60
CA ARG A 130 -0.80 6.10 11.86
C ARG A 130 -1.60 6.84 10.79
N LEU A 131 -1.35 6.56 9.52
CA LEU A 131 -2.04 7.21 8.40
C LEU A 131 -3.53 6.86 8.35
N SER A 132 -3.88 5.64 8.75
CA SER A 132 -5.28 5.23 8.88
C SER A 132 -6.01 6.08 9.91
N ASP A 133 -5.37 6.44 11.02
CA ASP A 133 -5.94 7.35 12.02
C ASP A 133 -6.06 8.78 11.48
N VAL A 134 -5.00 9.31 10.87
CA VAL A 134 -4.99 10.66 10.26
C VAL A 134 -6.10 10.81 9.22
N TRP A 135 -6.27 9.81 8.35
CA TRP A 135 -7.26 9.83 7.26
C TRP A 135 -8.62 9.24 7.64
N ARG A 136 -8.83 8.88 8.91
CA ARG A 136 -10.08 8.32 9.44
C ARG A 136 -10.57 7.08 8.65
N ALA A 137 -9.64 6.22 8.27
CA ALA A 137 -9.98 4.91 7.72
C ALA A 137 -10.59 4.05 8.84
N LYS A 138 -11.68 3.34 8.52
CA LYS A 138 -12.30 2.40 9.44
C LYS A 138 -11.36 1.21 9.64
N ARG A 139 -10.89 0.98 10.87
CA ARG A 139 -10.00 -0.14 11.19
C ARG A 139 -10.77 -1.25 11.90
N LEU A 140 -10.73 -2.45 11.32
CA LEU A 140 -11.31 -3.67 11.87
C LEU A 140 -10.15 -4.59 12.25
N LEU A 141 -9.95 -4.79 13.55
CA LEU A 141 -8.69 -5.33 14.09
C LEU A 141 -8.75 -6.84 14.36
N ASN A 142 -9.94 -7.42 14.37
CA ASN A 142 -10.17 -8.80 14.76
C ASN A 142 -11.46 -9.36 14.15
N PHE A 143 -11.65 -10.67 14.34
CA PHE A 143 -12.83 -11.41 13.89
C PHE A 143 -14.15 -10.70 14.24
N GLY A 144 -14.39 -10.43 15.53
CA GLY A 144 -15.66 -9.85 15.99
C GLY A 144 -15.92 -8.46 15.42
N SER A 145 -14.88 -7.64 15.27
CA SER A 145 -15.03 -6.31 14.65
C SER A 145 -15.44 -6.37 13.18
N VAL A 146 -14.98 -7.38 12.44
CA VAL A 146 -15.36 -7.61 11.05
C VAL A 146 -16.79 -8.16 10.96
N GLU A 147 -17.13 -9.12 11.82
CA GLU A 147 -18.45 -9.73 11.87
C GLU A 147 -19.55 -8.70 12.20
N GLU A 148 -19.31 -7.88 13.23
CA GLU A 148 -20.24 -6.82 13.63
C GLU A 148 -20.37 -5.77 12.51
N TRP A 149 -19.25 -5.35 11.93
CA TRP A 149 -19.25 -4.42 10.79
C TRP A 149 -20.06 -4.96 9.61
N PHE A 150 -19.86 -6.23 9.24
CA PHE A 150 -20.57 -6.83 8.11
C PHE A 150 -22.08 -6.87 8.36
N THR A 151 -22.48 -7.18 9.59
CA THR A 151 -23.88 -7.26 9.98
C THR A 151 -24.55 -5.88 10.04
N LYS A 152 -23.86 -4.85 10.53
CA LYS A 152 -24.47 -3.55 10.86
C LYS A 152 -24.20 -2.45 9.84
N GLU A 153 -23.08 -2.51 9.14
CA GLU A 153 -22.54 -1.36 8.41
C GLU A 153 -22.16 -1.64 6.95
N ALA A 154 -21.91 -2.90 6.56
CA ALA A 154 -21.45 -3.21 5.19
C ALA A 154 -22.43 -2.78 4.10
N HIS A 155 -23.75 -2.92 4.29
CA HIS A 155 -24.74 -2.42 3.31
C HIS A 155 -24.63 -0.92 3.03
N ARG A 156 -24.22 -0.12 4.03
CA ARG A 156 -23.96 1.31 3.86
C ARG A 156 -22.58 1.52 3.23
N ASP A 157 -21.58 0.83 3.76
CA ASP A 157 -20.18 0.99 3.35
C ASP A 157 -19.89 0.46 1.94
N ARG A 158 -20.75 -0.34 1.32
CA ARG A 158 -20.58 -0.80 -0.08
C ARG A 158 -20.48 0.32 -1.10
N HIS A 159 -21.03 1.50 -0.79
CA HIS A 159 -20.95 2.70 -1.63
C HIS A 159 -19.85 3.68 -1.20
N ARG A 160 -19.00 3.29 -0.25
CA ARG A 160 -17.98 4.17 0.35
C ARG A 160 -16.79 4.31 -0.59
N ARG A 161 -16.70 5.47 -1.24
CA ARG A 161 -15.55 5.83 -2.10
C ARG A 161 -15.31 4.79 -3.20
N LEU A 162 -16.34 4.47 -3.97
CA LEU A 162 -16.25 3.56 -5.11
C LEU A 162 -15.02 3.86 -5.99
N GLN A 163 -14.21 2.83 -6.23
CA GLN A 163 -13.00 2.90 -7.06
C GLN A 163 -13.11 1.92 -8.22
N PRO A 164 -12.46 2.22 -9.37
CA PRO A 164 -12.30 1.24 -10.43
C PRO A 164 -11.50 0.03 -9.92
N VAL A 165 -11.85 -1.15 -10.41
CA VAL A 165 -11.19 -2.41 -10.10
C VAL A 165 -10.66 -3.04 -11.40
N PRO A 166 -9.37 -3.41 -11.47
CA PRO A 166 -8.35 -3.27 -10.42
C PRO A 166 -7.93 -1.81 -10.17
N PRO A 167 -7.40 -1.50 -8.97
CA PRO A 167 -6.97 -0.13 -8.65
C PRO A 167 -5.79 0.30 -9.52
N GLU A 168 -5.80 1.58 -9.91
CA GLU A 168 -4.74 2.19 -10.71
C GLU A 168 -3.89 3.14 -9.87
N PHE A 169 -2.58 3.14 -10.12
CA PHE A 169 -1.62 4.04 -9.49
C PHE A 169 -1.14 5.05 -10.53
N ARG A 170 -1.47 6.32 -10.31
CA ARG A 170 -0.99 7.44 -11.14
C ARG A 170 0.25 8.02 -10.48
N LEU A 171 1.36 8.01 -11.21
CA LEU A 171 2.64 8.57 -10.79
C LEU A 171 2.73 10.05 -11.16
N ALA A 172 3.66 10.77 -10.55
CA ALA A 172 3.85 12.21 -10.70
C ALA A 172 4.27 12.63 -12.11
N ASP A 173 4.90 11.74 -12.86
CA ASP A 173 5.28 11.91 -14.27
C ASP A 173 4.11 11.62 -15.25
N GLY A 174 2.93 11.27 -14.73
CA GLY A 174 1.76 10.92 -15.52
C GLY A 174 1.68 9.44 -15.91
N ASN A 175 2.68 8.62 -15.58
CA ASN A 175 2.65 7.20 -15.84
C ASN A 175 1.55 6.50 -15.03
N LEU A 176 0.93 5.50 -15.65
CA LEU A 176 -0.17 4.74 -15.08
C LEU A 176 0.28 3.29 -14.86
N GLN A 177 0.33 2.89 -13.60
CA GLN A 177 0.64 1.52 -13.20
C GLN A 177 -0.65 0.79 -12.85
N LYS A 178 -0.94 -0.30 -13.56
CA LYS A 178 -2.16 -1.11 -13.41
C LYS A 178 -1.82 -2.50 -12.88
N ALA A 179 -2.77 -3.13 -12.20
CA ALA A 179 -2.64 -4.54 -11.84
C ALA A 179 -2.73 -5.42 -13.11
N VAL A 180 -1.91 -6.45 -13.16
CA VAL A 180 -1.80 -7.41 -14.25
C VAL A 180 -2.44 -8.74 -13.82
N PRO A 181 -3.13 -9.47 -14.70
CA PRO A 181 -3.61 -10.83 -14.39
C PRO A 181 -2.44 -11.75 -14.02
N SER A 182 -2.62 -12.59 -13.02
CA SER A 182 -1.61 -13.58 -12.64
C SER A 182 -2.01 -15.00 -12.98
N SER A 183 -1.04 -15.92 -13.01
CA SER A 183 -1.27 -17.35 -13.26
C SER A 183 -2.22 -18.03 -12.26
N SER A 184 -2.41 -17.43 -11.08
CA SER A 184 -3.37 -17.90 -10.07
C SER A 184 -4.78 -17.31 -10.25
N GLY A 185 -5.07 -16.64 -11.37
CA GLY A 185 -6.36 -15.98 -11.64
C GLY A 185 -6.52 -14.60 -10.99
N ALA A 186 -5.91 -14.38 -9.82
CA ALA A 186 -5.96 -13.08 -9.13
C ALA A 186 -5.20 -11.99 -9.90
N THR A 187 -5.65 -10.74 -9.77
CA THR A 187 -4.91 -9.57 -10.27
C THR A 187 -3.74 -9.26 -9.32
N LYS A 188 -2.57 -8.92 -9.87
CA LYS A 188 -1.34 -8.61 -9.10
C LYS A 188 -0.77 -7.27 -9.51
N ILE A 189 -0.18 -6.57 -8.55
CA ILE A 189 0.68 -5.42 -8.83
C ILE A 189 2.12 -5.90 -8.71
N GLU A 190 2.91 -5.65 -9.74
CA GLU A 190 4.33 -5.94 -9.78
C GLU A 190 5.09 -4.68 -10.15
N PHE A 191 6.31 -4.55 -9.62
CA PHE A 191 7.20 -3.47 -10.02
C PHE A 191 7.96 -3.88 -11.29
N PRO A 192 8.23 -2.93 -12.20
CA PRO A 192 9.14 -3.18 -13.31
C PRO A 192 10.49 -3.63 -12.73
N ARG A 193 10.88 -4.89 -12.94
CA ARG A 193 12.23 -5.35 -12.63
C ARG A 193 13.14 -4.89 -13.75
N ASN A 194 13.71 -3.69 -13.63
CA ASN A 194 14.80 -3.32 -14.50
C ASN A 194 16.07 -4.05 -14.07
N SER A 195 16.42 -5.09 -14.82
CA SER A 195 17.73 -5.75 -14.76
C SER A 195 18.81 -4.90 -15.46
N GLN A 196 18.71 -3.57 -15.39
CA GLN A 196 19.77 -2.73 -15.91
C GLN A 196 20.95 -2.82 -14.95
N SER A 197 22.09 -3.27 -15.48
CA SER A 197 23.38 -3.04 -14.85
C SER A 197 23.47 -1.55 -14.53
N TYR A 198 23.52 -1.20 -13.25
CA TYR A 198 23.74 0.19 -12.83
C TYR A 198 25.05 0.67 -13.46
N SER A 199 24.98 1.34 -14.62
CA SER A 199 26.10 2.10 -15.11
C SER A 199 26.33 3.22 -14.09
N ARG A 200 27.58 3.40 -13.67
CA ARG A 200 27.92 4.29 -12.56
C ARG A 200 27.63 5.77 -12.86
N GLU A 201 27.25 6.14 -14.08
CA GLU A 201 27.58 7.49 -14.58
C GLU A 201 26.42 8.40 -14.99
N SER A 202 25.18 7.92 -15.16
CA SER A 202 24.07 8.84 -15.51
C SER A 202 23.13 9.09 -14.34
N PHE A 203 23.23 10.29 -13.75
CA PHE A 203 22.20 10.84 -12.85
C PHE A 203 20.97 11.35 -13.62
N ALA A 204 21.09 11.58 -14.93
CA ALA A 204 20.04 12.19 -15.76
C ALA A 204 18.75 11.38 -15.83
N GLU A 205 18.83 10.06 -15.57
CA GLU A 205 17.66 9.17 -15.51
C GLU A 205 17.22 8.85 -14.08
N LYS A 206 17.93 9.36 -13.07
CA LYS A 206 17.68 9.05 -11.66
C LYS A 206 16.81 10.10 -10.99
N THR A 207 16.04 9.64 -10.02
CA THR A 207 15.25 10.48 -9.13
C THR A 207 15.90 10.56 -7.77
N ILE A 208 15.88 11.75 -7.19
CA ILE A 208 16.31 11.99 -5.81
C ILE A 208 15.16 12.57 -5.01
N ALA A 209 15.07 12.19 -3.73
CA ALA A 209 14.12 12.75 -2.79
C ALA A 209 14.82 13.62 -1.75
N LEU A 210 14.36 14.86 -1.55
CA LEU A 210 14.82 15.77 -0.51
C LEU A 210 13.70 15.97 0.53
N ILE A 211 13.90 15.39 1.71
CA ILE A 211 12.92 15.35 2.79
C ILE A 211 13.56 15.94 4.06
N ALA A 212 12.85 16.87 4.70
CA ALA A 212 13.31 17.52 5.93
C ALA A 212 12.14 17.83 6.88
N HIS A 213 12.30 17.50 8.16
CA HIS A 213 11.42 18.01 9.22
C HIS A 213 11.72 19.48 9.52
N ASP A 214 10.83 20.18 10.23
CA ASP A 214 10.84 21.65 10.33
C ASP A 214 12.18 22.24 10.80
N GLU A 215 12.79 21.64 11.81
CA GLU A 215 14.09 22.07 12.36
C GLU A 215 15.26 21.89 11.39
N MET A 216 15.17 20.92 10.46
CA MET A 216 16.21 20.63 9.47
C MET A 216 16.02 21.37 8.14
N LYS A 217 14.88 22.05 7.95
CA LYS A 217 14.61 22.79 6.71
C LYS A 217 15.65 23.86 6.41
N PRO A 218 16.13 24.69 7.37
CA PRO A 218 17.19 25.67 7.08
C PRO A 218 18.43 25.01 6.48
N ARG A 219 18.92 23.93 7.12
CA ARG A 219 20.08 23.18 6.65
C ARG A 219 19.86 22.48 5.31
N MET A 220 18.65 22.00 5.05
CA MET A 220 18.29 21.41 3.75
C MET A 220 18.30 22.45 2.63
N ILE A 221 17.91 23.70 2.91
CA ILE A 221 17.95 24.79 1.93
C ILE A 221 19.39 25.16 1.65
N GLU A 222 20.22 25.33 2.67
CA GLU A 222 21.67 25.58 2.52
C GLU A 222 22.31 24.50 1.65
N PHE A 223 22.06 23.22 1.97
CA PHE A 223 22.52 22.10 1.15
C PHE A 223 22.04 22.19 -0.31
N ALA A 224 20.78 22.54 -0.56
CA ALA A 224 20.26 22.63 -1.91
C ALA A 224 20.84 23.79 -2.72
N VAL A 225 21.20 24.90 -2.05
CA VAL A 225 21.89 26.03 -2.67
C VAL A 225 23.34 25.68 -2.98
N ASP A 226 24.05 25.11 -2.00
CA ASP A 226 25.47 24.75 -2.14
C ASP A 226 25.71 23.71 -3.25
N PHE A 227 24.75 22.81 -3.47
CA PHE A 227 24.82 21.72 -4.45
C PHE A 227 23.78 21.86 -5.59
N GLU A 228 23.38 23.10 -5.91
CA GLU A 228 22.32 23.37 -6.90
C GLU A 228 22.62 22.71 -8.27
N PHE A 229 23.85 22.84 -8.77
CA PHE A 229 24.22 22.30 -10.08
C PHE A 229 24.33 20.77 -10.07
N GLU A 230 24.77 20.17 -8.97
CA GLU A 230 24.87 18.73 -8.79
C GLU A 230 23.48 18.10 -8.71
N LEU A 231 22.58 18.71 -7.93
CA LEU A 231 21.18 18.27 -7.82
C LEU A 231 20.43 18.44 -9.14
N ALA A 232 20.76 19.46 -9.94
CA ALA A 232 20.19 19.67 -11.26
C ALA A 232 20.52 18.54 -12.26
N ARG A 233 21.51 17.69 -11.98
CA ARG A 233 21.85 16.53 -12.83
C ARG A 233 20.82 15.41 -12.75
N PHE A 234 19.99 15.37 -11.70
CA PHE A 234 18.94 14.37 -11.56
C PHE A 234 17.78 14.65 -12.52
N LYS A 235 17.08 13.60 -12.94
CA LYS A 235 15.88 13.70 -13.80
C LYS A 235 14.82 14.58 -13.14
N ARG A 236 14.50 14.25 -11.89
CA ARG A 236 13.47 14.91 -11.07
C ARG A 236 13.86 14.89 -9.59
N ILE A 237 13.36 15.87 -8.86
CA ILE A 237 13.60 16.03 -7.42
C ILE A 237 12.26 15.96 -6.71
N LEU A 238 12.03 14.88 -5.97
CA LEU A 238 10.83 14.69 -5.15
C LEU A 238 11.03 15.37 -3.80
N THR A 239 10.02 16.06 -3.30
CA THR A 239 10.10 16.76 -2.00
C THR A 239 8.78 16.68 -1.26
N THR A 240 8.80 16.87 0.05
CA THR A 240 7.55 17.12 0.81
C THR A 240 7.17 18.60 0.75
N GLY A 241 5.87 18.89 0.82
CA GLY A 241 5.30 20.20 0.43
C GLY A 241 6.06 21.44 0.93
N THR A 242 6.33 21.55 2.22
CA THR A 242 7.02 22.74 2.77
C THR A 242 8.52 22.75 2.50
N THR A 243 9.15 21.59 2.37
CA THR A 243 10.57 21.47 2.00
C THR A 243 10.78 21.87 0.55
N GLY A 244 9.97 21.33 -0.37
CA GLY A 244 10.03 21.65 -1.79
C GLY A 244 9.82 23.12 -2.08
N LYS A 245 8.81 23.73 -1.45
CA LYS A 245 8.55 25.17 -1.60
C LYS A 245 9.76 26.01 -1.22
N ARG A 246 10.39 25.73 -0.07
CA ARG A 246 11.53 26.51 0.41
C ARG A 246 12.77 26.33 -0.46
N ILE A 247 13.01 25.12 -0.97
CA ILE A 247 14.12 24.88 -1.91
C ILE A 247 13.85 25.63 -3.23
N ALA A 248 12.64 25.52 -3.79
CA ALA A 248 12.26 26.17 -5.05
C ALA A 248 12.28 27.71 -4.99
N ASP A 249 12.13 28.29 -3.80
CA ASP A 249 12.24 29.73 -3.57
C ASP A 249 13.71 30.17 -3.42
N ALA A 250 14.61 29.27 -2.98
CA ALA A 250 16.02 29.55 -2.76
C ALA A 250 16.93 29.17 -3.94
N THR A 251 16.46 28.32 -4.85
CA THR A 251 17.24 27.79 -5.99
C THR A 251 16.48 28.05 -7.30
N SER A 252 17.17 28.66 -8.25
CA SER A 252 16.57 29.06 -9.54
C SER A 252 16.57 27.91 -10.54
N VAL A 253 17.63 27.09 -10.52
CA VAL A 253 17.84 25.96 -11.45
C VAL A 253 16.98 24.77 -11.07
N LEU A 254 16.81 24.49 -9.77
CA LEU A 254 16.05 23.31 -9.31
C LEU A 254 14.54 23.49 -9.44
N ARG A 255 14.04 24.72 -9.52
CA ARG A 255 12.60 25.04 -9.46
C ARG A 255 11.77 24.24 -10.45
N GLU A 256 12.24 24.07 -11.68
CA GLU A 256 11.53 23.34 -12.74
C GLU A 256 11.58 21.81 -12.56
N LYS A 257 12.50 21.30 -11.74
CA LYS A 257 12.68 19.87 -11.45
C LYS A 257 12.01 19.40 -10.17
N ILE A 258 11.59 20.34 -9.30
CA ILE A 258 10.98 20.03 -8.02
C ILE A 258 9.53 19.61 -8.21
N GLN A 259 9.22 18.39 -7.76
CA GLN A 259 7.88 17.86 -7.64
C GLN A 259 7.54 17.72 -6.16
N ALA A 260 6.69 18.62 -5.67
CA ALA A 260 6.27 18.64 -4.28
C ALA A 260 5.08 17.69 -4.06
N CYS A 261 5.31 16.64 -3.27
CA CYS A 261 4.26 15.82 -2.70
C CYS A 261 3.59 16.53 -1.52
N ASN A 262 2.60 15.89 -0.90
CA ASN A 262 1.99 16.39 0.33
C ASN A 262 3.03 16.60 1.45
N SER A 263 2.62 17.25 2.55
CA SER A 263 3.47 17.29 3.74
C SER A 263 3.62 15.88 4.34
N GLY A 264 4.76 15.61 5.00
CA GLY A 264 5.02 14.33 5.66
C GLY A 264 3.89 13.88 6.62
N PRO A 265 3.34 14.77 7.47
CA PRO A 265 2.20 14.42 8.34
C PRO A 265 0.97 13.92 7.59
N LEU A 266 0.72 14.44 6.38
CA LEU A 266 -0.40 14.07 5.51
C LEU A 266 -0.11 12.84 4.64
N GLY A 267 1.12 12.29 4.68
CA GLY A 267 1.51 11.12 3.90
C GLY A 267 2.36 11.42 2.67
N GLY A 268 2.93 12.62 2.57
CA GLY A 268 3.88 12.97 1.50
C GLY A 268 5.05 11.99 1.38
N ASP A 269 5.56 11.50 2.51
CA ASP A 269 6.66 10.51 2.52
C ASP A 269 6.25 9.19 1.84
N ILE A 270 4.98 8.78 1.98
CA ILE A 270 4.43 7.60 1.32
C ILE A 270 4.24 7.84 -0.18
N GLU A 271 3.82 9.03 -0.57
CA GLU A 271 3.71 9.39 -1.99
C GLU A 271 5.08 9.31 -2.67
N ILE A 272 6.11 9.89 -2.05
CA ILE A 272 7.49 9.79 -2.52
C ILE A 272 7.95 8.33 -2.60
N ALA A 273 7.66 7.52 -1.57
CA ALA A 273 8.03 6.12 -1.57
C ALA A 273 7.39 5.35 -2.72
N VAL A 274 6.13 5.64 -3.07
CA VAL A 274 5.47 5.04 -4.25
C VAL A 274 6.13 5.46 -5.56
N GLU A 275 6.47 6.75 -5.71
CA GLU A 275 7.20 7.21 -6.90
C GLU A 275 8.51 6.46 -7.09
N VAL A 276 9.30 6.31 -6.02
CA VAL A 276 10.60 5.61 -6.05
C VAL A 276 10.43 4.11 -6.34
N LEU A 277 9.36 3.48 -5.85
CA LEU A 277 9.10 2.05 -6.10
C LEU A 277 8.81 1.74 -7.58
N PHE A 278 8.21 2.67 -8.32
CA PHE A 278 7.84 2.47 -9.72
C PHE A 278 8.83 3.04 -10.73
N ASP A 279 9.74 3.90 -10.30
CA ASP A 279 10.74 4.59 -11.14
C ASP A 279 12.05 3.80 -11.26
N GLN A 280 11.95 2.47 -11.38
CA GLN A 280 13.09 1.58 -11.61
C GLN A 280 13.52 1.57 -13.07
#